data_AF-A0A8J2VDQ9-F1
#
_entry.id   AF-A0A8J2VDQ9-F1
#
_cell.length_a   1.000
_cell.length_b   1.000
_cell.length_c   1.000
_cell.angle_alpha   90.00
_cell.angle_beta   90.00
_cell.angle_gamma   90.00
#
_symmetry.space_group_name_H-M   'P 1'
#
loop_
_entity.id
_entity.type
_entity.pdbx_description
1 polymer ?
#
loop_
_entity_poly.entity_id
_entity_poly.type
_entity_poly.pdbx_seq_one_letter_code
_entity_poly.pdbx_strand_id
1 'polypeptide(L)'
;MSSKQMDFTQKERETLVISLNARETKILQSMEDYLHQIANEKKASRVEKMLRGIFNDWHALQETRSLKERLHRTLDSDSHIKAVPK
;
A
#
# COMPACT_ATOMS: atom_id res chain seq x y z
N MET A 1 -17.91 -22.06 -3.94
CA MET A 1 -16.56 -22.41 -3.46
C MET A 1 -16.18 -21.41 -2.37
N SER A 2 -16.11 -21.85 -1.12
CA SER A 2 -15.78 -20.98 0.02
C SER A 2 -14.27 -20.76 0.03
N SER A 3 -13.80 -19.54 -0.26
CA SER A 3 -12.39 -19.21 -0.11
C SER A 3 -12.06 -19.22 1.38
N LYS A 4 -11.30 -20.22 1.83
CA LYS A 4 -10.78 -20.25 3.20
C LYS A 4 -10.05 -18.94 3.46
N GLN A 5 -10.55 -18.16 4.42
CA GLN A 5 -9.91 -16.95 4.91
C GLN A 5 -8.52 -17.35 5.41
N MET A 6 -7.47 -16.70 4.90
CA MET A 6 -6.10 -16.99 5.28
C MET A 6 -5.88 -16.35 6.66
N ASP A 7 -5.85 -17.17 7.71
CA ASP A 7 -5.64 -16.71 9.07
C ASP A 7 -4.14 -16.47 9.30
N PHE A 8 -3.71 -15.20 9.21
CA PHE A 8 -2.35 -14.81 9.58
C PHE A 8 -2.19 -14.81 11.10
N THR A 9 -1.04 -15.21 11.60
CA THR A 9 -0.66 -14.98 13.00
C THR A 9 -0.44 -13.48 13.26
N GLN A 10 -0.57 -13.03 14.52
CA GLN A 10 -0.34 -11.63 14.90
C GLN A 10 1.03 -11.10 14.43
N LYS A 11 2.08 -11.92 14.59
CA LYS A 11 3.45 -11.58 14.18
C LYS A 11 3.59 -11.43 12.66
N GLU A 12 2.94 -12.29 11.88
CA GLU A 12 2.92 -12.18 10.42
C GLU A 12 2.18 -10.92 9.98
N ARG A 13 1.06 -10.59 10.63
CA ARG A 13 0.31 -9.35 10.34
C ARG A 13 1.14 -8.10 10.63
N GLU A 14 1.80 -8.04 11.79
CA GLU A 14 2.70 -6.92 12.12
C GLU A 14 3.81 -6.77 11.08
N THR A 15 4.41 -7.88 10.65
CA THR A 15 5.42 -7.90 9.59
C THR A 15 4.86 -7.37 8.26
N LEU A 16 3.64 -7.74 7.91
CA LEU A 16 2.96 -7.26 6.71
C LEU A 16 2.65 -5.75 6.80
N VAL A 17 2.16 -5.25 7.94
CA VAL A 17 1.92 -3.82 8.15
C VAL A 17 3.22 -3.02 7.98
N ILE A 18 4.32 -3.46 8.62
CA ILE A 18 5.63 -2.81 8.50
C ILE A 18 6.08 -2.80 7.03
N SER A 19 5.94 -3.92 6.33
CA SER A 19 6.32 -4.05 4.92
C SER A 19 5.49 -3.13 4.01
N LEU A 20 4.18 -3.04 4.25
CA LEU A 20 3.28 -2.15 3.50
C LEU A 20 3.57 -0.67 3.77
N ASN A 21 3.90 -0.31 5.01
CA ASN A 21 4.34 1.05 5.36
C ASN A 21 5.65 1.39 4.64
N ALA A 22 6.63 0.49 4.66
CA ALA A 22 7.89 0.69 3.95
C ALA A 22 7.68 0.82 2.41
N ARG A 23 6.77 0.04 1.84
CA ARG A 23 6.37 0.16 0.42
C ARG A 23 5.75 1.53 0.14
N GLU A 24 4.81 1.99 0.97
CA GLU A 24 4.19 3.31 0.84
C GLU A 24 5.23 4.44 0.89
N THR A 25 6.16 4.42 1.84
CA THR A 25 7.24 5.42 1.92
C THR A 25 8.10 5.45 0.67
N LYS A 26 8.50 4.29 0.13
CA LYS A 26 9.30 4.23 -1.09
C LYS A 26 8.58 4.77 -2.30
N ILE A 27 7.28 4.49 -2.42
CA ILE A 27 6.46 5.02 -3.52
C ILE A 27 6.38 6.55 -3.44
N LEU A 28 6.10 7.10 -2.25
CA LEU A 28 6.05 8.55 -2.06
C LEU A 28 7.39 9.22 -2.37
N GLN A 29 8.49 8.62 -1.97
CA GLN A 29 9.83 9.13 -2.26
C GLN A 29 10.14 9.11 -3.77
N SER A 30 9.77 8.03 -4.48
CA SER A 30 9.89 7.97 -5.95
C SER A 30 9.08 9.07 -6.65
N MET A 31 7.84 9.31 -6.18
CA MET A 31 7.00 10.39 -6.70
C MET A 31 7.63 11.78 -6.47
N GLU A 32 8.20 12.01 -5.28
CA GLU A 32 8.92 13.25 -4.95
C GLU A 32 10.17 13.45 -5.84
N ASP A 33 10.96 12.39 -6.05
CA ASP A 33 12.12 12.41 -6.94
C ASP A 33 11.73 12.75 -8.39
N TYR A 34 10.61 12.23 -8.90
CA TYR A 34 10.10 12.61 -10.22
C TYR A 34 9.71 14.09 -10.27
N LEU A 35 9.06 14.63 -9.24
CA LEU A 35 8.68 16.04 -9.19
C LEU A 35 9.90 16.96 -9.20
N HIS A 36 10.94 16.62 -8.42
CA HIS A 36 12.21 17.36 -8.43
C HIS A 36 12.92 17.32 -9.79
N GLN A 37 12.87 16.17 -10.48
CA GLN A 37 13.44 16.04 -11.82
C GLN A 37 12.64 16.82 -12.86
N ILE A 38 11.30 16.80 -12.79
CA ILE A 38 10.42 17.56 -13.69
C ILE A 38 10.70 19.05 -13.58
N ALA A 39 10.88 19.58 -12.37
CA ALA A 39 11.14 21.01 -12.15
C ALA A 39 12.37 21.54 -12.90
N ASN A 40 13.33 20.68 -13.21
CA ASN A 40 14.58 21.03 -13.89
C ASN A 40 14.67 20.51 -15.34
N GLU A 41 13.67 19.77 -15.82
CA GLU A 41 13.71 19.16 -17.14
C GLU A 41 13.14 20.10 -18.22
N LYS A 42 13.89 20.25 -19.32
CA LYS A 42 13.56 21.17 -20.43
C LYS A 42 12.92 20.45 -21.61
N LYS A 43 13.02 19.12 -21.66
CA LYS A 43 12.46 18.29 -22.73
C LYS A 43 11.08 17.78 -22.35
N ALA A 44 10.04 18.28 -23.03
CA ALA A 44 8.65 17.90 -22.82
C ALA A 44 8.44 16.37 -22.84
N SER A 45 9.05 15.65 -23.79
CA SER A 45 8.91 14.19 -23.88
C SER A 45 9.47 13.43 -22.67
N ARG A 46 10.48 13.98 -21.98
CA ARG A 46 11.00 13.41 -20.74
C ARG A 46 10.08 13.73 -19.57
N VAL A 47 9.53 14.94 -19.52
CA VAL A 47 8.51 15.33 -18.54
C VAL A 47 7.29 14.41 -18.65
N GLU A 48 6.78 14.16 -19.85
CA GLU A 48 5.67 13.22 -20.07
C GLU A 48 5.98 11.81 -19.57
N LYS A 49 7.21 11.33 -19.80
CA LYS A 49 7.65 10.02 -19.29
C LYS A 49 7.67 10.00 -17.75
N MET A 50 8.17 11.06 -17.12
CA MET A 50 8.19 11.17 -15.65
C MET A 50 6.78 11.29 -15.06
N LEU A 51 5.88 12.04 -15.70
CA LEU A 51 4.46 12.12 -15.31
C LEU A 51 3.76 10.76 -15.38
N ARG A 52 4.07 9.94 -16.38
CA ARG A 52 3.59 8.54 -16.43
C ARG A 52 4.16 7.70 -15.28
N GLY A 53 5.41 7.95 -14.87
CA GLY A 53 5.99 7.36 -13.67
C GLY A 53 5.20 7.71 -12.41
N ILE A 54 4.92 9.00 -12.19
CA ILE A 54 4.09 9.48 -11.08
C ILE A 54 2.70 8.84 -11.10
N PHE A 55 2.08 8.71 -12.28
CA PHE A 55 0.76 8.09 -12.42
C PHE A 55 0.79 6.60 -12.02
N ASN A 56 1.80 5.85 -12.44
CA ASN A 56 1.95 4.44 -12.06
C ASN A 56 2.19 4.28 -10.55
N ASP A 57 3.05 5.12 -9.99
CA ASP A 57 3.34 5.13 -8.55
C ASP A 57 2.10 5.50 -7.73
N TRP A 58 1.27 6.44 -8.22
CA TRP A 58 -0.03 6.74 -7.63
C TRP A 58 -0.95 5.52 -7.57
N HIS A 59 -1.03 4.73 -8.65
CA HIS A 59 -1.80 3.48 -8.63
C HIS A 59 -1.25 2.46 -7.62
N ALA A 60 0.08 2.30 -7.57
CA ALA A 60 0.73 1.43 -6.60
C ALA A 60 0.48 1.88 -5.15
N LEU A 61 0.40 3.20 -4.90
CA LEU A 61 0.06 3.77 -3.61
C LEU A 61 -1.37 3.41 -3.18
N GLN A 62 -2.33 3.55 -4.09
CA GLN A 62 -3.73 3.21 -3.83
C GLN A 62 -3.90 1.71 -3.53
N GLU A 63 -3.23 0.86 -4.30
CA GLU A 63 -3.20 -0.59 -4.03
C GLU A 63 -2.62 -0.88 -2.64
N THR A 64 -1.49 -0.26 -2.29
CA THR A 64 -0.82 -0.44 -0.99
C THR A 64 -1.74 -0.02 0.16
N ARG A 65 -2.44 1.10 0.03
CA ARG A 65 -3.42 1.58 1.03
C ARG A 65 -4.62 0.65 1.16
N SER A 66 -5.15 0.18 0.03
CA SER A 66 -6.24 -0.81 0.03
C SER A 66 -5.84 -2.11 0.75
N LEU A 67 -4.61 -2.59 0.52
CA LEU A 67 -4.07 -3.76 1.22
C LEU A 67 -3.94 -3.52 2.73
N LYS A 68 -3.47 -2.34 3.16
CA LYS A 68 -3.40 -1.95 4.58
C LYS A 68 -4.79 -1.96 5.23
N GLU A 69 -5.78 -1.37 4.57
CA GLU A 69 -7.16 -1.38 5.09
C GLU A 69 -7.75 -2.77 5.17
N ARG A 70 -7.51 -3.62 4.17
CA ARG A 70 -7.96 -5.03 4.19
C ARG A 70 -7.30 -5.79 5.33
N LEU A 71 -6.00 -5.57 5.57
CA LEU A 71 -5.28 -6.17 6.69
C LEU A 71 -5.85 -5.70 8.04
N HIS A 72 -6.14 -4.42 8.21
CA HIS A 72 -6.77 -3.92 9.44
C HIS A 72 -8.19 -4.46 9.66
N ARG A 73 -9.02 -4.55 8.61
CA ARG A 73 -10.37 -5.13 8.72
C ARG A 73 -10.37 -6.58 9.19
N THR A 74 -9.30 -7.34 8.93
CA THR A 74 -9.17 -8.70 9.48
C THR A 74 -8.90 -8.74 10.99
N LEU A 75 -8.42 -7.64 11.60
CA LEU A 75 -8.24 -7.53 13.06
C LEU A 75 -9.59 -7.35 13.76
N ASP A 76 -10.45 -6.48 13.21
CA ASP A 76 -11.76 -6.18 13.79
C ASP A 76 -12.69 -7.41 13.77
N SER A 77 -12.62 -8.23 12.72
CA SER A 77 -13.41 -9.45 12.61
C SER A 77 -13.01 -10.56 13.60
N ASP A 78 -11.73 -10.67 13.96
CA ASP A 78 -11.25 -11.70 14.91
C ASP A 78 -11.62 -11.37 16.37
N SER A 79 -11.90 -10.10 16.66
CA SER A 79 -12.27 -9.62 18.00
C SER A 79 -13.73 -9.94 18.40
N HIS A 80 -14.62 -10.18 17.42
CA HIS A 80 -16.04 -10.46 17.66
C HIS A 80 -16.37 -11.94 17.91
N ILE A 81 -15.47 -12.88 17.62
CA ILE A 81 -15.76 -14.33 17.72
C ILE A 81 -15.55 -14.90 19.14
N LYS A 82 -14.96 -14.14 20.08
CA LYS A 82 -14.68 -14.62 21.45
C LYS A 82 -15.78 -14.34 22.48
N ALA A 83 -16.89 -13.72 22.10
CA ALA A 83 -17.99 -13.38 23.02
C ALA A 83 -19.18 -14.33 22.87
N VAL A 84 -19.02 -15.60 23.27
CA VAL A 84 -20.17 -16.46 23.58
C VAL A 84 -19.95 -17.06 24.98
N PRO A 85 -20.61 -16.54 26.02
CA PRO A 85 -20.68 -17.21 27.32
C PRO A 85 -21.64 -18.41 27.21
N LYS A 86 -21.29 -19.53 27.88
CA LYS A 86 -22.15 -20.69 28.06
C LYS A 86 -23.35 -20.37 28.96
#